data_AF-A0A4W6D1G5-F1
#
_entry.id   AF-A0A4W6D1G5-F1
#
_cell.length_a   1.000
_cell.length_b   1.000
_cell.length_c   1.000
_cell.angle_alpha   90.00
_cell.angle_beta   90.00
_cell.angle_gamma   90.00
#
_symmetry.space_group_name_H-M   'P 1'
#
loop_
_entity.id
_entity.type
_entity.pdbx_description
1 polymer ?
#
loop_
_entity_poly.entity_id
_entity_poly.type
_entity_poly.pdbx_seq_one_letter_code
_entity_poly.pdbx_strand_id
1 'polypeptide(L)'
;MPLVNLLGSKGKLVLGTLLICAVILELAYCQKDAQEQRPTPGTRPKPSKPKPGKTTNKGPRAVTAKPKIKATPAAQAQPLLTQVLNKGKFKKVGEAVSVQTGDTLELRCRGKPVSWSVPTYLEEEDDGRLSIVQHERYGALTLVNTTGADTGEYTCYPMYCEDTDCRKEYGKAVKVFVFFPDPQELFVPSSDYYEVIQLRTNWPTVLPCQVTSPEAKVTLHREYPPVEVAVDGTEISFNVKKGFTIHRPRPYHAGALYCVASLGNLRQSSTKYMLIYVNYPMAPPAPVIQASSTSVVVGENLRVSCIVVGEQNVAVEFTWEYPGQQSGRPPYTQESVSPVGGGAAQQQSQSVLLVDEVRDVDQGTYTCTAHNLQGAKSVSATVKVVPKAKAKKP
;
A
#
# COMPACT_ATOMS: atom_id res chain seq x y z
N MET A 1 -37.34 15.29 -34.24
CA MET A 1 -38.26 14.20 -33.87
C MET A 1 -37.47 13.19 -33.04
N PRO A 2 -37.68 13.09 -31.72
CA PRO A 2 -37.06 12.07 -30.90
C PRO A 2 -37.98 10.85 -30.76
N LEU A 3 -37.41 9.65 -30.79
CA LEU A 3 -38.10 8.41 -30.45
C LEU A 3 -37.78 8.07 -28.99
N VAL A 4 -38.81 8.15 -28.16
CA VAL A 4 -38.87 7.70 -26.77
C VAL A 4 -38.80 6.17 -26.74
N ASN A 5 -38.05 5.57 -25.81
CA ASN A 5 -38.30 4.19 -25.39
C ASN A 5 -38.30 4.05 -23.87
N LEU A 6 -39.45 3.56 -23.40
CA LEU A 6 -39.84 3.24 -22.03
C LEU A 6 -39.01 2.07 -21.49
N LEU A 7 -38.41 2.22 -20.32
CA LEU A 7 -38.30 1.11 -19.36
C LEU A 7 -38.86 1.56 -18.01
N GLY A 8 -40.07 1.08 -17.73
CA GLY A 8 -40.86 1.43 -16.55
C GLY A 8 -40.33 0.84 -15.25
N SER A 9 -40.58 1.59 -14.18
CA SER A 9 -40.21 1.39 -12.78
C SER A 9 -40.61 0.05 -12.13
N LYS A 10 -41.25 -0.87 -12.85
CA LYS A 10 -41.65 -2.20 -12.33
C LYS A 10 -40.58 -3.29 -12.55
N GLY A 11 -39.63 -3.10 -13.47
CA GLY A 11 -38.55 -4.08 -13.72
C GLY A 11 -37.41 -4.06 -12.69
N LYS A 12 -37.16 -2.91 -12.04
CA LYS A 12 -36.08 -2.77 -11.03
C LYS A 12 -36.43 -3.38 -9.67
N LEU A 13 -37.72 -3.47 -9.34
CA LEU A 13 -38.17 -4.04 -8.06
C LEU A 13 -38.09 -5.57 -8.05
N VAL A 14 -38.32 -6.22 -9.21
CA VAL A 14 -38.30 -7.68 -9.35
C VAL A 14 -36.86 -8.24 -9.34
N LEU A 15 -35.90 -7.51 -9.92
CA LEU A 15 -34.48 -7.89 -9.82
C LEU A 15 -33.93 -7.72 -8.39
N GLY A 16 -34.37 -6.68 -7.67
CA GLY A 16 -33.97 -6.46 -6.28
C GLY A 16 -34.44 -7.57 -5.34
N THR A 17 -35.66 -8.07 -5.50
CA THR A 17 -36.20 -9.15 -4.65
C THR A 17 -35.56 -10.51 -4.92
N LEU A 18 -35.16 -10.80 -6.17
CA LEU A 18 -34.45 -12.05 -6.53
C LEU A 18 -33.03 -12.10 -5.95
N LEU A 19 -32.30 -10.97 -5.96
CA LEU A 19 -30.96 -10.87 -5.36
C LEU A 19 -31.01 -11.01 -3.83
N ILE A 20 -32.02 -10.47 -3.16
CA ILE A 20 -32.18 -10.60 -1.70
C ILE A 20 -32.52 -12.04 -1.30
N CYS A 21 -33.35 -12.76 -2.07
CA CYS A 21 -33.64 -14.17 -1.81
C CYS A 21 -32.42 -15.09 -1.98
N ALA A 22 -31.54 -14.81 -2.95
CA ALA A 22 -30.30 -15.58 -3.14
C ALA A 22 -29.31 -15.41 -1.98
N VAL A 23 -29.19 -14.18 -1.43
CA VAL A 23 -28.30 -13.89 -0.29
C VAL A 23 -28.82 -14.54 1.00
N ILE A 24 -30.14 -14.66 1.19
CA ILE A 24 -30.73 -15.33 2.36
C ILE A 24 -30.54 -16.86 2.29
N LEU A 25 -30.56 -17.46 1.10
CA LEU A 25 -30.32 -18.89 0.89
C LEU A 25 -28.86 -19.31 1.15
N GLU A 26 -27.89 -18.48 0.76
CA GLU A 26 -26.46 -18.69 1.06
C GLU A 26 -26.14 -18.59 2.56
N LEU A 27 -26.75 -17.63 3.27
CA LEU A 27 -26.58 -17.49 4.72
C LEU A 27 -27.22 -18.64 5.52
N ALA A 28 -28.33 -19.21 5.02
CA ALA A 28 -28.97 -20.37 5.64
C ALA A 28 -28.17 -21.67 5.47
N TYR A 29 -27.38 -21.81 4.39
CA TYR A 29 -26.49 -22.96 4.20
C TYR A 29 -25.26 -22.88 5.11
N CYS A 30 -24.70 -21.70 5.35
CA CYS A 30 -23.56 -21.52 6.25
C CYS A 30 -23.85 -21.80 7.74
N GLN A 31 -25.12 -21.77 8.18
CA GLN A 31 -25.48 -22.08 9.57
C GLN A 31 -25.67 -23.57 9.86
N LYS A 32 -25.74 -24.44 8.84
CA LYS A 32 -26.04 -25.87 9.03
C LYS A 32 -24.81 -26.73 9.36
N ASP A 33 -23.60 -26.27 9.03
CA ASP A 33 -22.36 -27.04 9.28
C ASP A 33 -21.73 -26.79 10.67
N ALA A 34 -22.27 -25.86 11.46
CA ALA A 34 -21.70 -25.49 12.77
C ALA A 34 -22.36 -26.18 13.99
N GLN A 35 -23.23 -27.19 13.78
CA GLN A 35 -24.04 -27.75 14.86
C GLN A 35 -24.08 -29.28 14.88
N GLU A 36 -22.93 -29.94 14.91
CA GLU A 36 -22.86 -31.30 15.45
C GLU A 36 -21.48 -31.60 16.07
N GLN A 37 -21.35 -31.37 17.38
CA GLN A 37 -20.67 -32.26 18.34
C GLN A 37 -20.52 -31.57 19.71
N ARG A 38 -21.26 -32.07 20.70
CA ARG A 38 -21.04 -31.85 22.13
C ARG A 38 -21.06 -33.22 22.82
N PRO A 39 -20.19 -33.46 23.81
CA PRO A 39 -20.73 -33.93 25.08
C PRO A 39 -20.16 -33.22 26.32
N THR A 40 -20.97 -33.27 27.37
CA THR A 40 -20.95 -32.60 28.68
C THR A 40 -20.09 -33.30 29.77
N PRO A 41 -19.87 -32.66 30.95
CA PRO A 41 -18.83 -33.01 31.92
C PRO A 41 -19.29 -33.67 33.25
N GLY A 42 -18.34 -34.31 33.96
CA GLY A 42 -18.42 -34.85 35.33
C GLY A 42 -17.63 -36.18 35.43
N THR A 43 -16.83 -36.55 36.43
CA THR A 43 -16.86 -36.28 37.88
C THR A 43 -15.53 -36.78 38.52
N ARG A 44 -15.09 -36.18 39.64
CA ARG A 44 -14.12 -36.68 40.64
C ARG A 44 -14.72 -36.36 42.03
N PRO A 45 -14.29 -36.90 43.21
CA PRO A 45 -13.06 -37.69 43.53
C PRO A 45 -13.16 -38.80 44.65
N LYS A 46 -12.10 -39.65 44.76
CA LYS A 46 -11.39 -40.22 45.98
C LYS A 46 -12.18 -41.12 47.00
N PRO A 47 -11.56 -41.92 47.93
CA PRO A 47 -10.25 -41.70 48.63
C PRO A 47 -9.36 -42.91 49.09
N SER A 48 -8.08 -42.58 49.42
CA SER A 48 -7.19 -43.01 50.54
C SER A 48 -6.75 -44.48 50.83
N LYS A 49 -5.42 -44.75 50.86
CA LYS A 49 -4.51 -45.06 52.03
C LYS A 49 -4.06 -46.58 52.16
N PRO A 50 -3.07 -47.03 53.00
CA PRO A 50 -1.63 -47.22 52.65
C PRO A 50 -0.88 -48.53 53.14
N LYS A 51 0.39 -48.74 52.69
CA LYS A 51 1.57 -49.45 53.34
C LYS A 51 1.54 -51.00 53.57
N PRO A 52 2.64 -51.73 53.99
CA PRO A 52 4.11 -51.45 54.10
C PRO A 52 5.12 -52.62 53.74
N GLY A 53 6.45 -52.34 53.80
CA GLY A 53 7.57 -53.29 54.11
C GLY A 53 8.56 -53.55 52.96
N LYS A 54 9.90 -53.63 53.08
CA LYS A 54 10.84 -53.83 54.21
C LYS A 54 12.31 -53.57 53.75
N THR A 55 13.15 -52.93 54.60
CA THR A 55 14.61 -53.12 54.89
C THR A 55 15.67 -53.18 53.74
N THR A 56 16.91 -52.65 53.79
CA THR A 56 17.85 -52.26 54.87
C THR A 56 19.06 -51.48 54.29
N ASN A 57 19.73 -50.71 55.15
CA ASN A 57 20.91 -49.83 54.97
C ASN A 57 22.18 -50.39 54.28
N LYS A 58 22.86 -49.54 53.49
CA LYS A 58 24.33 -49.29 53.49
C LYS A 58 24.59 -47.87 52.94
N GLY A 59 25.33 -47.02 53.66
CA GLY A 59 25.88 -45.73 53.14
C GLY A 59 27.37 -45.85 52.79
N PRO A 60 28.11 -44.74 52.56
CA PRO A 60 27.77 -43.50 51.84
C PRO A 60 28.84 -43.19 50.75
N ARG A 61 28.48 -42.52 49.64
CA ARG A 61 29.46 -41.72 48.86
C ARG A 61 28.80 -40.80 47.85
N ALA A 62 29.17 -39.52 47.91
CA ALA A 62 28.79 -38.49 46.96
C ALA A 62 29.33 -38.80 45.56
N VAL A 63 28.46 -38.73 44.55
CA VAL A 63 28.85 -38.68 43.14
C VAL A 63 28.05 -37.56 42.46
N THR A 64 28.81 -36.62 41.93
CA THR A 64 28.43 -35.44 41.18
C THR A 64 27.55 -35.76 39.97
N ALA A 65 26.41 -35.09 39.87
CA ALA A 65 25.52 -35.14 38.72
C ALA A 65 26.17 -34.45 37.51
N LYS A 66 26.35 -35.18 36.40
CA LYS A 66 26.63 -34.58 35.09
C LYS A 66 25.30 -34.11 34.47
N PRO A 67 25.19 -32.87 33.95
CA PRO A 67 23.98 -32.42 33.30
C PRO A 67 23.77 -33.14 31.96
N LYS A 68 22.56 -33.64 31.73
CA LYS A 68 22.08 -34.06 30.40
C LYS A 68 22.08 -32.83 29.48
N ILE A 69 22.92 -32.86 28.45
CA ILE A 69 22.89 -31.91 27.35
C ILE A 69 21.52 -32.05 26.67
N LYS A 70 20.68 -31.02 26.80
CA LYS A 70 19.50 -30.82 25.98
C LYS A 70 19.97 -30.75 24.52
N ALA A 71 19.46 -31.64 23.67
CA ALA A 71 19.63 -31.52 22.24
C ALA A 71 19.14 -30.13 21.81
N THR A 72 20.04 -29.36 21.22
CA THR A 72 19.74 -28.10 20.54
C THR A 72 18.65 -28.40 19.50
N PRO A 73 17.59 -27.58 19.39
CA PRO A 73 16.68 -27.70 18.26
C PRO A 73 17.50 -27.60 16.98
N ALA A 74 17.32 -28.55 16.06
CA ALA A 74 17.96 -28.50 14.76
C ALA A 74 17.70 -27.11 14.17
N ALA A 75 18.77 -26.35 13.89
CA ALA A 75 18.66 -25.05 13.27
C ALA A 75 17.77 -25.21 12.02
N GLN A 76 16.64 -24.51 11.98
CA GLN A 76 15.77 -24.49 10.81
C GLN A 76 16.65 -24.12 9.61
N ALA A 77 16.85 -25.08 8.71
CA ALA A 77 17.68 -24.88 7.53
C ALA A 77 17.09 -23.70 6.75
N GLN A 78 17.91 -22.67 6.50
CA GLN A 78 17.46 -21.52 5.73
C GLN A 78 16.88 -21.97 4.39
N PRO A 79 15.80 -21.34 3.91
CA PRO A 79 15.25 -21.63 2.60
C PRO A 79 16.35 -21.48 1.55
N LEU A 80 16.49 -22.51 0.72
CA LEU A 80 17.50 -22.58 -0.31
C LEU A 80 16.78 -22.61 -1.65
N LEU A 81 17.12 -21.66 -2.51
CA LEU A 81 16.63 -21.55 -3.86
C LEU A 81 17.67 -22.12 -4.83
N THR A 82 17.24 -23.00 -5.74
CA THR A 82 18.09 -23.58 -6.78
C THR A 82 17.41 -23.53 -8.13
N GLN A 83 18.19 -23.32 -9.18
CA GLN A 83 17.77 -23.47 -10.57
C GLN A 83 18.09 -24.88 -11.04
N VAL A 84 17.15 -25.52 -11.72
CA VAL A 84 17.37 -26.82 -12.38
C VAL A 84 17.90 -26.54 -13.79
N LEU A 85 19.11 -27.01 -14.08
CA LEU A 85 19.72 -26.81 -15.39
C LEU A 85 19.41 -27.96 -16.34
N ASN A 86 19.42 -29.18 -15.80
CA ASN A 86 19.17 -30.43 -16.51
C ASN A 86 18.76 -31.48 -15.49
N LYS A 87 18.24 -32.62 -15.94
CA LYS A 87 17.89 -33.74 -15.04
C LYS A 87 19.08 -34.08 -14.12
N GLY A 88 18.89 -33.87 -12.82
CA GLY A 88 19.88 -34.14 -11.77
C GLY A 88 20.97 -33.07 -11.57
N LYS A 89 21.01 -32.00 -12.37
CA LYS A 89 21.97 -30.89 -12.23
C LYS A 89 21.26 -29.64 -11.69
N PHE A 90 21.71 -29.19 -10.52
CA PHE A 90 21.15 -28.04 -9.81
C PHE A 90 22.22 -26.98 -9.59
N LYS A 91 21.84 -25.71 -9.76
CA LYS A 91 22.68 -24.56 -9.46
C LYS A 91 22.05 -23.76 -8.33
N LYS A 92 22.80 -23.48 -7.26
CA LYS A 92 22.36 -22.52 -6.24
C LYS A 92 22.27 -21.15 -6.88
N VAL A 93 21.11 -20.50 -6.79
CA VAL A 93 20.95 -19.16 -7.35
C VAL A 93 21.52 -18.11 -6.40
N GLY A 94 22.19 -17.11 -6.98
CA GLY A 94 22.61 -15.91 -6.27
C GLY A 94 21.51 -14.86 -6.29
N GLU A 95 21.89 -13.59 -6.34
CA GLU A 95 20.90 -12.50 -6.43
C GLU A 95 20.24 -12.36 -7.81
N ALA A 96 20.86 -12.91 -8.86
CA ALA A 96 20.33 -12.90 -10.20
C ALA A 96 20.80 -14.11 -11.02
N VAL A 97 20.01 -14.47 -12.04
CA VAL A 97 20.35 -15.46 -13.06
C VAL A 97 19.87 -14.99 -14.42
N SER A 98 20.46 -15.54 -15.49
CA SER A 98 20.02 -15.29 -16.87
C SER A 98 19.63 -16.61 -17.51
N VAL A 99 18.49 -16.63 -18.20
CA VAL A 99 17.95 -17.76 -18.95
C VAL A 99 17.65 -17.27 -20.36
N GLN A 100 18.01 -18.02 -21.40
CA GLN A 100 17.74 -17.56 -22.77
C GLN A 100 16.23 -17.58 -23.03
N THR A 101 15.73 -16.61 -23.78
CA THR A 101 14.33 -16.63 -24.23
C THR A 101 14.03 -17.90 -25.02
N GLY A 102 12.86 -18.47 -24.79
CA GLY A 102 12.41 -19.75 -25.35
C GLY A 102 12.77 -20.97 -24.47
N ASP A 103 13.78 -20.86 -23.60
CA ASP A 103 14.13 -21.93 -22.68
C ASP A 103 13.14 -22.04 -21.52
N THR A 104 13.13 -23.19 -20.85
CA THR A 104 12.32 -23.40 -19.64
C THR A 104 13.09 -22.99 -18.39
N LEU A 105 12.50 -22.11 -17.57
CA LEU A 105 12.97 -21.84 -16.22
C LEU A 105 12.34 -22.84 -15.25
N GLU A 106 13.15 -23.59 -14.50
CA GLU A 106 12.68 -24.36 -13.34
C GLU A 106 13.45 -23.95 -12.09
N LEU A 107 12.73 -23.42 -11.10
CA LEU A 107 13.23 -23.03 -9.78
C LEU A 107 12.68 -23.97 -8.71
N ARG A 108 13.54 -24.37 -7.76
CA ARG A 108 13.16 -25.18 -6.59
C ARG A 108 13.52 -24.45 -5.32
N CYS A 109 12.52 -24.25 -4.47
CA CYS A 109 12.68 -23.63 -3.17
C CYS A 109 12.45 -24.65 -2.06
N ARG A 110 13.48 -24.90 -1.24
CA ARG A 110 13.38 -25.82 -0.12
C ARG A 110 12.41 -25.29 0.94
N GLY A 111 11.42 -26.09 1.29
CA GLY A 111 10.43 -25.78 2.32
C GLY A 111 9.18 -26.67 2.20
N LYS A 112 8.37 -26.69 3.26
CA LYS A 112 7.15 -27.50 3.37
C LYS A 112 6.12 -26.79 4.26
N PRO A 113 5.13 -26.08 3.71
CA PRO A 113 5.00 -25.64 2.31
C PRO A 113 5.79 -24.35 2.02
N VAL A 114 5.82 -23.95 0.75
CA VAL A 114 6.30 -22.64 0.31
C VAL A 114 5.26 -21.97 -0.59
N SER A 115 5.33 -20.65 -0.68
CA SER A 115 4.50 -19.86 -1.61
C SER A 115 5.41 -19.04 -2.51
N TRP A 116 5.00 -18.82 -3.76
CA TRP A 116 5.76 -18.04 -4.73
C TRP A 116 5.09 -16.68 -5.00
N SER A 117 5.89 -15.75 -5.48
CA SER A 117 5.46 -14.50 -6.13
C SER A 117 6.31 -14.33 -7.38
N VAL A 118 5.66 -13.94 -8.46
CA VAL A 118 6.24 -13.78 -9.80
C VAL A 118 5.88 -12.38 -10.33
N PRO A 119 6.44 -11.92 -11.46
CA PRO A 119 5.97 -10.71 -12.13
C PRO A 119 4.44 -10.72 -12.32
N THR A 120 3.76 -9.61 -11.98
CA THR A 120 2.29 -9.54 -11.88
C THR A 120 1.56 -9.99 -13.14
N TYR A 121 2.09 -9.68 -14.32
CA TYR A 121 1.46 -10.07 -15.58
C TYR A 121 1.36 -11.61 -15.74
N LEU A 122 2.29 -12.38 -15.16
CA LEU A 122 2.24 -13.85 -15.15
C LEU A 122 1.19 -14.40 -14.17
N GLU A 123 0.75 -13.61 -13.21
CA GLU A 123 -0.35 -13.97 -12.32
C GLU A 123 -1.71 -13.68 -12.98
N GLU A 124 -1.76 -12.71 -13.90
CA GLU A 124 -2.96 -12.30 -14.63
C GLU A 124 -3.21 -13.13 -15.89
N GLU A 125 -2.16 -13.57 -16.59
CA GLU A 125 -2.23 -14.42 -17.78
C GLU A 125 -2.24 -15.92 -17.42
N ASP A 126 -3.42 -16.53 -17.38
CA ASP A 126 -3.57 -17.99 -17.24
C ASP A 126 -3.47 -18.70 -18.60
N ASP A 127 -2.29 -18.65 -19.22
CA ASP A 127 -2.01 -19.29 -20.51
C ASP A 127 -1.40 -20.71 -20.36
N GLY A 128 -1.26 -21.19 -19.12
CA GLY A 128 -0.69 -22.49 -18.79
C GLY A 128 0.84 -22.59 -18.91
N ARG A 129 1.58 -21.50 -19.18
CA ARG A 129 3.05 -21.52 -19.21
C ARG A 129 3.67 -21.63 -17.82
N LEU A 130 3.02 -21.05 -16.81
CA LEU A 130 3.46 -21.07 -15.41
C LEU A 130 2.84 -22.25 -14.66
N SER A 131 3.69 -23.05 -14.02
CA SER A 131 3.28 -24.17 -13.16
C SER A 131 3.97 -24.09 -11.81
N ILE A 132 3.20 -24.08 -10.73
CA ILE A 132 3.70 -24.08 -9.36
C ILE A 132 3.23 -25.34 -8.66
N VAL A 133 4.17 -26.18 -8.23
CA VAL A 133 3.89 -27.49 -7.62
C VAL A 133 4.58 -27.62 -6.27
N GLN A 134 3.82 -27.95 -5.24
CA GLN A 134 4.37 -28.27 -3.93
C GLN A 134 4.72 -29.76 -3.84
N HIS A 135 5.99 -30.07 -3.57
CA HIS A 135 6.46 -31.41 -3.25
C HIS A 135 6.71 -31.56 -1.74
N GLU A 136 7.03 -32.78 -1.27
CA GLU A 136 7.19 -33.04 0.17
C GLU A 136 8.27 -32.20 0.87
N ARG A 137 9.30 -31.74 0.15
CA ARG A 137 10.47 -31.05 0.73
C ARG A 137 10.82 -29.72 0.07
N TYR A 138 10.14 -29.36 -1.02
CA TYR A 138 10.38 -28.16 -1.79
C TYR A 138 9.15 -27.80 -2.61
N GLY A 139 8.99 -26.51 -2.92
CA GLY A 139 8.11 -26.07 -4.00
C GLY A 139 8.92 -25.92 -5.29
N ALA A 140 8.33 -26.32 -6.41
CA ALA A 140 8.86 -26.12 -7.75
C ALA A 140 8.02 -25.07 -8.49
N LEU A 141 8.71 -24.18 -9.19
CA LEU A 141 8.12 -23.24 -10.14
C LEU A 141 8.74 -23.53 -11.50
N THR A 142 7.91 -23.81 -12.49
CA THR A 142 8.30 -24.07 -13.87
C THR A 142 7.62 -23.07 -14.78
N LEU A 143 8.39 -22.41 -15.64
CA LEU A 143 7.91 -21.48 -16.64
C LEU A 143 8.47 -21.88 -18.00
N VAL A 144 7.58 -22.29 -18.90
CA VAL A 144 7.93 -22.72 -20.27
C VAL A 144 7.71 -21.59 -21.27
N ASN A 145 8.31 -21.68 -22.45
CA ASN A 145 8.17 -20.70 -23.53
C ASN A 145 8.41 -19.26 -23.04
N THR A 146 9.59 -19.05 -22.45
CA THR A 146 9.95 -17.78 -21.81
C THR A 146 10.28 -16.70 -22.83
N THR A 147 10.07 -15.45 -22.45
CA THR A 147 10.15 -14.24 -23.27
C THR A 147 10.84 -13.12 -22.49
N GLY A 148 11.24 -12.05 -23.16
CA GLY A 148 11.81 -10.87 -22.49
C GLY A 148 10.90 -10.28 -21.40
N ALA A 149 9.57 -10.37 -21.59
CA ALA A 149 8.56 -9.92 -20.63
C ALA A 149 8.64 -10.67 -19.30
N ASP A 150 9.10 -11.93 -19.27
CA ASP A 150 9.23 -12.75 -18.05
C ASP A 150 10.35 -12.26 -17.12
N THR A 151 11.14 -11.27 -17.55
CA THR A 151 12.21 -10.70 -16.73
C THR A 151 11.64 -10.01 -15.50
N GLY A 152 12.14 -10.37 -14.32
CA GLY A 152 11.70 -9.75 -13.08
C GLY A 152 12.12 -10.50 -11.81
N GLU A 153 11.53 -10.10 -10.68
CA GLU A 153 11.79 -10.71 -9.38
C GLU A 153 10.89 -11.92 -9.13
N TYR A 154 11.50 -13.07 -8.85
CA TYR A 154 10.83 -14.30 -8.43
C TYR A 154 11.16 -14.54 -6.96
N THR A 155 10.13 -14.59 -6.12
CA THR A 155 10.29 -14.70 -4.67
C THR A 155 9.63 -15.96 -4.13
N CYS A 156 10.38 -16.73 -3.37
CA CYS A 156 9.87 -17.84 -2.57
C CYS A 156 9.73 -17.42 -1.11
N TYR A 157 8.55 -17.62 -0.55
CA TYR A 157 8.21 -17.42 0.85
C TYR A 157 8.06 -18.77 1.55
N PRO A 158 8.84 -19.05 2.60
CA PRO A 158 8.49 -20.12 3.52
C PRO A 158 7.12 -19.85 4.13
N MET A 159 6.31 -20.90 4.25
CA MET A 159 5.01 -20.82 4.88
C MET A 159 5.08 -21.44 6.27
N TYR A 160 4.50 -20.74 7.23
CA TYR A 160 4.22 -21.28 8.56
C TYR A 160 2.74 -21.62 8.63
N CYS A 161 2.42 -22.90 8.86
CA CYS A 161 1.05 -23.37 8.94
C CYS A 161 0.75 -23.90 10.35
N GLU A 162 -0.27 -23.32 11.00
CA GLU A 162 -0.92 -23.88 12.19
C GLU A 162 -2.31 -24.38 11.77
N ASP A 163 -2.49 -25.70 11.83
CA ASP A 163 -3.69 -26.39 11.32
C ASP A 163 -4.00 -26.02 9.85
N THR A 164 -5.02 -25.19 9.61
CA THR A 164 -5.42 -24.70 8.28
C THR A 164 -4.95 -23.29 7.97
N ASP A 165 -4.46 -22.53 8.96
CA ASP A 165 -3.97 -21.18 8.76
C ASP A 165 -2.49 -21.20 8.35
N CYS A 166 -2.24 -20.83 7.10
CA CYS A 166 -0.90 -20.77 6.52
C CYS A 166 -0.53 -19.33 6.21
N ARG A 167 0.56 -18.82 6.81
CA ARG A 167 1.07 -17.47 6.61
C ARG A 167 2.47 -17.43 6.01
N LYS A 168 2.72 -16.45 5.14
CA LYS A 168 4.04 -16.17 4.55
C LYS A 168 4.99 -15.62 5.62
N GLU A 169 6.17 -16.21 5.74
CA GLU A 169 7.26 -15.66 6.54
C GLU A 169 8.11 -14.69 5.70
N TYR A 170 7.65 -13.45 5.54
CA TYR A 170 8.31 -12.43 4.70
C TYR A 170 9.79 -12.20 5.06
N GLY A 171 10.15 -12.25 6.34
CA GLY A 171 11.54 -12.07 6.80
C GLY A 171 12.51 -13.19 6.42
N LYS A 172 11.99 -14.34 5.97
CA LYS A 172 12.79 -15.49 5.49
C LYS A 172 12.63 -15.71 3.98
N ALA A 173 12.02 -14.77 3.26
CA ALA A 173 11.83 -14.90 1.83
C ALA A 173 13.18 -14.98 1.08
N VAL A 174 13.26 -15.82 0.06
CA VAL A 174 14.41 -15.91 -0.85
C VAL A 174 13.97 -15.44 -2.21
N LYS A 175 14.70 -14.46 -2.74
CA LYS A 175 14.39 -13.80 -4.00
C LYS A 175 15.54 -13.93 -4.98
N VAL A 176 15.19 -14.06 -6.25
CA VAL A 176 16.11 -14.06 -7.37
C VAL A 176 15.54 -13.17 -8.46
N PHE A 177 16.39 -12.33 -9.05
CA PHE A 177 16.02 -11.62 -10.26
C PHE A 177 16.40 -12.47 -11.47
N VAL A 178 15.44 -12.79 -12.32
CA VAL A 178 15.69 -13.59 -13.53
C VAL A 178 15.67 -12.66 -14.72
N PHE A 179 16.77 -12.63 -15.46
CA PHE A 179 16.87 -11.99 -16.77
C PHE A 179 16.53 -13.00 -17.86
N PHE A 180 15.70 -12.60 -18.81
CA PHE A 180 15.46 -13.33 -20.05
C PHE A 180 15.95 -12.48 -21.23
N PRO A 181 17.26 -12.49 -21.55
CA PRO A 181 17.82 -11.64 -22.58
C PRO A 181 17.18 -11.92 -23.93
N ASP A 182 16.48 -10.92 -24.47
CA ASP A 182 15.85 -10.98 -25.78
C ASP A 182 16.74 -10.25 -26.81
N PRO A 183 17.07 -10.88 -27.95
CA PRO A 183 17.91 -10.25 -28.98
C PRO A 183 17.22 -9.11 -29.73
N GLN A 184 15.90 -8.99 -29.65
CA GLN A 184 15.10 -7.96 -30.32
C GLN A 184 14.56 -6.91 -29.35
N GLU A 185 14.43 -7.23 -28.05
CA GLU A 185 13.89 -6.33 -27.04
C GLU A 185 14.84 -6.13 -25.85
N LEU A 186 15.35 -4.91 -25.68
CA LEU A 186 16.24 -4.56 -24.56
C LEU A 186 15.50 -4.23 -23.28
N PHE A 187 14.26 -3.74 -23.36
CA PHE A 187 13.44 -3.40 -22.21
C PHE A 187 12.33 -4.43 -22.03
N VAL A 188 11.96 -4.66 -20.77
CA VAL A 188 10.74 -5.41 -20.45
C VAL A 188 9.56 -4.62 -21.01
N PRO A 189 8.69 -5.23 -21.85
CA PRO A 189 7.57 -4.54 -22.47
C PRO A 189 6.63 -3.91 -21.45
N SER A 190 6.11 -2.73 -21.79
CA SER A 190 5.05 -2.05 -21.06
C SER A 190 3.89 -1.80 -22.02
N SER A 191 2.67 -2.05 -21.57
CA SER A 191 1.44 -1.76 -22.32
C SER A 191 1.11 -0.27 -22.38
N ASP A 192 1.69 0.53 -21.49
CA ASP A 192 1.40 1.95 -21.35
C ASP A 192 2.31 2.81 -22.25
N TYR A 193 1.69 3.73 -23.00
CA TYR A 193 2.41 4.71 -23.81
C TYR A 193 3.12 5.78 -22.96
N TYR A 194 2.55 6.09 -21.79
CA TYR A 194 3.13 6.93 -20.76
C TYR A 194 2.78 6.38 -19.38
N GLU A 195 3.77 6.31 -18.49
CA GLU A 195 3.55 5.98 -17.07
C GLU A 195 3.66 7.25 -16.21
N VAL A 196 2.61 7.58 -15.45
CA VAL A 196 2.59 8.77 -14.59
C VAL A 196 3.13 8.43 -13.20
N ILE A 197 4.21 9.09 -12.79
CA ILE A 197 4.89 8.82 -11.52
C ILE A 197 4.90 10.08 -10.65
N GLN A 198 4.43 9.95 -9.41
CA GLN A 198 4.48 11.03 -8.43
C GLN A 198 5.88 11.12 -7.80
N LEU A 199 6.55 12.25 -8.03
CA LEU A 199 7.78 12.64 -7.35
C LEU A 199 7.44 13.22 -5.97
N ARG A 200 7.45 12.36 -4.95
CA ARG A 200 7.11 12.73 -3.57
C ARG A 200 8.35 13.21 -2.82
N THR A 201 8.27 14.33 -2.13
CA THR A 201 9.41 14.89 -1.36
C THR A 201 9.91 14.00 -0.22
N ASN A 202 9.06 13.12 0.29
CA ASN A 202 9.36 12.26 1.44
C ASN A 202 9.88 10.86 1.07
N TRP A 203 9.86 10.47 -0.21
CA TRP A 203 10.26 9.14 -0.66
C TRP A 203 11.10 9.18 -1.95
N PRO A 204 12.14 8.33 -2.05
CA PRO A 204 12.80 8.10 -3.34
C PRO A 204 11.80 7.65 -4.41
N THR A 205 12.04 8.07 -5.64
CA THR A 205 11.18 7.73 -6.79
C THR A 205 11.95 6.85 -7.75
N VAL A 206 11.34 5.75 -8.19
CA VAL A 206 11.94 4.79 -9.12
C VAL A 206 11.29 4.95 -10.50
N LEU A 207 12.10 4.99 -11.55
CA LEU A 207 11.67 4.92 -12.94
C LEU A 207 11.92 3.48 -13.43
N PRO A 208 10.88 2.65 -13.58
CA PRO A 208 11.00 1.19 -13.70
C PRO A 208 11.38 0.71 -15.10
N CYS A 209 12.43 1.28 -15.71
CA CYS A 209 12.91 0.85 -17.03
C CYS A 209 13.84 -0.37 -16.94
N GLN A 210 13.24 -1.51 -16.61
CA GLN A 210 13.95 -2.78 -16.47
C GLN A 210 14.40 -3.29 -17.83
N VAL A 211 15.63 -3.81 -17.89
CA VAL A 211 16.19 -4.40 -19.10
C VAL A 211 16.14 -5.92 -19.06
N THR A 212 15.97 -6.54 -20.22
CA THR A 212 15.93 -8.00 -20.40
C THR A 212 17.31 -8.63 -20.23
N SER A 213 18.38 -7.88 -20.50
CA SER A 213 19.78 -8.31 -20.40
C SER A 213 20.57 -7.46 -19.40
N PRO A 214 21.33 -8.08 -18.47
CA PRO A 214 22.16 -7.35 -17.52
C PRO A 214 23.38 -6.68 -18.18
N GLU A 215 23.71 -7.04 -19.41
CA GLU A 215 24.84 -6.49 -20.17
C GLU A 215 24.48 -5.19 -20.90
N ALA A 216 23.20 -4.84 -20.98
CA ALA A 216 22.74 -3.64 -21.65
C ALA A 216 23.23 -2.38 -20.92
N LYS A 217 23.85 -1.46 -21.66
CA LYS A 217 24.20 -0.13 -21.13
C LYS A 217 22.97 0.76 -21.17
N VAL A 218 22.56 1.29 -20.02
CA VAL A 218 21.36 2.12 -19.88
C VAL A 218 21.72 3.54 -19.48
N THR A 219 21.07 4.52 -20.10
CA THR A 219 21.20 5.96 -19.82
C THR A 219 19.82 6.57 -19.63
N LEU A 220 19.75 7.66 -18.86
CA LEU A 220 18.50 8.38 -18.60
C LEU A 220 18.44 9.64 -19.44
N HIS A 221 17.32 9.88 -20.11
CA HIS A 221 17.13 11.01 -21.02
C HIS A 221 15.89 11.79 -20.63
N ARG A 222 15.92 13.09 -20.90
CA ARG A 222 14.79 14.00 -20.76
C ARG A 222 14.31 14.42 -22.14
N GLU A 223 13.00 14.53 -22.31
CA GLU A 223 12.40 14.93 -23.59
C GLU A 223 12.49 16.44 -23.84
N TYR A 224 12.27 17.26 -22.80
CA TYR A 224 12.28 18.72 -22.93
C TYR A 224 12.95 19.45 -21.73
N PRO A 225 14.01 20.25 -21.95
CA PRO A 225 14.85 20.25 -23.16
C PRO A 225 15.53 18.87 -23.35
N PRO A 226 15.79 18.44 -24.60
CA PRO A 226 16.39 17.14 -24.87
C PRO A 226 17.81 17.09 -24.34
N VAL A 227 18.04 16.29 -23.30
CA VAL A 227 19.35 16.17 -22.65
C VAL A 227 19.49 14.81 -21.97
N GLU A 228 20.70 14.24 -22.01
CA GLU A 228 21.04 13.10 -21.17
C GLU A 228 21.16 13.58 -19.71
N VAL A 229 20.40 12.94 -18.83
CA VAL A 229 20.37 13.28 -17.40
C VAL A 229 21.59 12.64 -16.75
N ALA A 230 22.39 13.46 -16.03
CA ALA A 230 23.55 12.97 -15.31
C ALA A 230 23.15 11.99 -14.19
N VAL A 231 23.84 10.85 -14.13
CA VAL A 231 23.63 9.80 -13.12
C VAL A 231 24.92 9.69 -12.32
N ASP A 232 24.95 10.37 -11.18
CA ASP A 232 26.14 10.53 -10.33
C ASP A 232 26.22 9.49 -9.19
N GLY A 233 25.16 8.71 -9.00
CA GLY A 233 25.03 7.75 -7.90
C GLY A 233 24.64 8.36 -6.56
N THR A 234 24.52 9.69 -6.44
CA THR A 234 24.13 10.35 -5.19
C THR A 234 22.73 10.95 -5.26
N GLU A 235 22.44 11.71 -6.31
CA GLU A 235 21.12 12.27 -6.57
C GLU A 235 20.27 11.27 -7.35
N ILE A 236 20.85 10.70 -8.42
CA ILE A 236 20.25 9.68 -9.25
C ILE A 236 21.19 8.49 -9.33
N SER A 237 20.70 7.30 -8.98
CA SER A 237 21.44 6.05 -9.15
C SER A 237 20.73 5.14 -10.13
N PHE A 238 21.49 4.21 -10.71
CA PHE A 238 20.96 3.18 -11.59
C PHE A 238 21.13 1.80 -10.95
N ASN A 239 20.09 0.98 -11.04
CA ASN A 239 20.13 -0.42 -10.69
C ASN A 239 19.51 -1.23 -11.83
N VAL A 240 20.27 -2.16 -12.40
CA VAL A 240 19.84 -2.96 -13.56
C VAL A 240 18.55 -3.76 -13.32
N LYS A 241 18.22 -4.11 -12.07
CA LYS A 241 17.02 -4.87 -11.68
C LYS A 241 15.79 -3.98 -11.42
N LYS A 242 15.98 -2.67 -11.27
CA LYS A 242 14.92 -1.74 -10.84
C LYS A 242 14.73 -0.53 -11.76
N GLY A 243 15.78 -0.12 -12.48
CA GLY A 243 15.84 1.13 -13.24
C GLY A 243 16.54 2.25 -12.47
N PHE A 244 16.16 3.51 -12.74
CA PHE A 244 16.76 4.68 -12.11
C PHE A 244 16.03 5.05 -10.83
N THR A 245 16.76 5.45 -9.79
CA THR A 245 16.21 5.94 -8.54
C THR A 245 16.63 7.39 -8.31
N ILE A 246 15.65 8.28 -8.22
CA ILE A 246 15.83 9.66 -7.75
C ILE A 246 15.72 9.64 -6.23
N HIS A 247 16.84 9.83 -5.53
CA HIS A 247 16.90 9.65 -4.07
C HIS A 247 16.22 10.77 -3.29
N ARG A 248 16.33 12.00 -3.77
CA ARG A 248 15.71 13.19 -3.17
C ARG A 248 14.99 13.99 -4.25
N PRO A 249 13.69 13.70 -4.48
CA PRO A 249 12.93 14.41 -5.50
C PRO A 249 12.92 15.92 -5.28
N ARG A 250 13.03 16.67 -6.37
CA ARG A 250 13.11 18.14 -6.42
C ARG A 250 12.30 18.63 -7.62
N PRO A 251 11.83 19.88 -7.64
CA PRO A 251 10.98 20.37 -8.72
C PRO A 251 11.60 20.21 -10.12
N TYR A 252 12.92 20.42 -10.27
CA TYR A 252 13.60 20.29 -11.56
C TYR A 252 13.74 18.86 -12.07
N HIS A 253 13.41 17.84 -11.26
CA HIS A 253 13.34 16.46 -11.72
C HIS A 253 12.06 16.16 -12.50
N ALA A 254 11.01 16.97 -12.32
CA ALA A 254 9.73 16.79 -13.00
C ALA A 254 9.84 16.90 -14.53
N GLY A 255 8.86 16.33 -15.23
CA GLY A 255 8.78 16.32 -16.68
C GLY A 255 8.81 14.90 -17.27
N ALA A 256 8.93 14.83 -18.59
CA ALA A 256 8.98 13.58 -19.34
C ALA A 256 10.42 13.04 -19.42
N LEU A 257 10.66 11.89 -18.79
CA LEU A 257 11.94 11.19 -18.80
C LEU A 257 11.76 9.81 -19.45
N TYR A 258 12.81 9.27 -20.05
CA TYR A 258 12.81 7.92 -20.61
C TYR A 258 14.22 7.34 -20.58
N CYS A 259 14.31 6.01 -20.58
CA CYS A 259 15.58 5.32 -20.57
C CYS A 259 15.97 4.94 -21.99
N VAL A 260 17.28 4.96 -22.27
CA VAL A 260 17.85 4.49 -23.52
C VAL A 260 18.83 3.38 -23.21
N ALA A 261 18.54 2.18 -23.72
CA ALA A 261 19.41 1.02 -23.60
C ALA A 261 20.15 0.77 -24.92
N SER A 262 21.39 0.31 -24.83
CA SER A 262 22.20 -0.13 -25.96
C SER A 262 22.95 -1.41 -25.64
N LEU A 263 22.85 -2.41 -26.53
CA LEU A 263 23.59 -3.67 -26.46
C LEU A 263 23.98 -4.10 -27.88
N GLY A 264 25.28 -4.16 -28.14
CA GLY A 264 25.79 -4.35 -29.51
C GLY A 264 25.30 -3.24 -30.45
N ASN A 265 24.60 -3.63 -31.52
CA ASN A 265 24.05 -2.70 -32.50
C ASN A 265 22.60 -2.29 -32.19
N LEU A 266 21.96 -2.92 -31.20
CA LEU A 266 20.59 -2.61 -30.83
C LEU A 266 20.57 -1.42 -29.87
N ARG A 267 19.74 -0.44 -30.18
CA ARG A 267 19.49 0.73 -29.33
C ARG A 267 17.99 1.01 -29.30
N GLN A 268 17.43 1.03 -28.11
CA GLN A 268 15.99 1.21 -27.90
C GLN A 268 15.73 2.22 -26.79
N SER A 269 14.54 2.82 -26.83
CA SER A 269 14.03 3.68 -25.76
C SER A 269 12.91 2.95 -25.03
N SER A 270 12.83 3.14 -23.71
CA SER A 270 11.71 2.65 -22.91
C SER A 270 10.42 3.43 -23.22
N THR A 271 9.33 3.02 -22.58
CA THR A 271 8.17 3.92 -22.39
C THR A 271 8.62 5.21 -21.68
N LYS A 272 7.84 6.28 -21.85
CA LYS A 272 8.14 7.57 -21.24
C LYS A 272 7.45 7.70 -19.89
N TYR A 273 8.19 8.19 -18.90
CA TYR A 273 7.74 8.43 -17.54
C TYR A 273 7.40 9.91 -17.36
N MET A 274 6.16 10.21 -17.02
CA MET A 274 5.68 11.57 -16.74
C MET A 274 5.78 11.83 -15.24
N LEU A 275 6.82 12.54 -14.83
CA LEU A 275 7.12 12.79 -13.43
C LEU A 275 6.42 14.06 -12.95
N ILE A 276 5.50 13.92 -11.99
CA ILE A 276 4.75 15.03 -11.38
C ILE A 276 5.26 15.29 -9.97
N TYR A 277 5.81 16.47 -9.73
CA TYR A 277 6.32 16.86 -8.42
C TYR A 277 5.21 17.19 -7.44
N VAL A 278 5.22 16.54 -6.28
CA VAL A 278 4.25 16.71 -5.21
C VAL A 278 4.98 16.94 -3.90
N ASN A 279 4.76 18.11 -3.29
CA ASN A 279 5.22 18.37 -1.93
C ASN A 279 4.36 17.59 -0.96
N TYR A 280 4.98 16.61 -0.31
CA TYR A 280 4.33 15.77 0.66
C TYR A 280 4.60 16.34 2.07
N PRO A 281 3.55 16.79 2.79
CA PRO A 281 3.71 17.42 4.10
C PRO A 281 4.19 16.43 5.14
N MET A 282 4.87 16.94 6.18
CA MET A 282 5.38 16.11 7.28
C MET A 282 4.29 15.74 8.31
N ALA A 283 3.22 16.53 8.39
CA ALA A 283 2.16 16.34 9.37
C ALA A 283 0.79 16.83 8.83
N PRO A 284 -0.32 16.39 9.45
CA PRO A 284 -1.64 16.97 9.18
C PRO A 284 -1.68 18.47 9.54
N PRO A 285 -2.59 19.25 8.93
CA PRO A 285 -2.70 20.69 9.20
C PRO A 285 -3.01 20.98 10.68
N ALA A 286 -2.59 22.16 11.17
CA ALA A 286 -2.95 22.65 12.50
C ALA A 286 -3.83 23.89 12.37
N PRO A 287 -5.14 23.72 12.10
CA PRO A 287 -6.04 24.86 11.91
C PRO A 287 -6.32 25.58 13.22
N VAL A 288 -6.52 26.90 13.11
CA VAL A 288 -7.01 27.77 14.18
C VAL A 288 -8.27 28.45 13.68
N ILE A 289 -9.32 28.43 14.49
CA ILE A 289 -10.61 29.05 14.16
C ILE A 289 -10.78 30.38 14.91
N GLN A 290 -11.26 31.40 14.22
CA GLN A 290 -11.51 32.74 14.74
C GLN A 290 -12.82 33.28 14.21
N ALA A 291 -13.81 33.46 15.09
CA ALA A 291 -15.05 34.15 14.75
C ALA A 291 -14.92 35.66 14.99
N SER A 292 -15.55 36.49 14.15
CA SER A 292 -15.57 37.95 14.31
C SER A 292 -16.22 38.39 15.62
N SER A 293 -17.19 37.61 16.11
CA SER A 293 -17.77 37.72 17.44
C SER A 293 -18.35 36.37 17.87
N THR A 294 -18.28 36.06 19.17
CA THR A 294 -18.95 34.89 19.77
C THR A 294 -20.43 35.18 20.11
N SER A 295 -20.85 36.44 20.05
CA SER A 295 -22.23 36.90 20.26
C SER A 295 -22.59 37.91 19.17
N VAL A 296 -23.49 37.53 18.26
CA VAL A 296 -23.84 38.33 17.07
C VAL A 296 -25.30 38.76 17.16
N VAL A 297 -25.60 40.02 16.88
CA VAL A 297 -26.98 40.50 16.89
C VAL A 297 -27.72 40.00 15.64
N VAL A 298 -28.98 39.61 15.79
CA VAL A 298 -29.84 39.22 14.64
C VAL A 298 -29.75 40.28 13.54
N GLY A 299 -29.52 39.86 12.29
CA GLY A 299 -29.40 40.72 11.12
C GLY A 299 -28.04 41.39 10.90
N GLU A 300 -27.05 41.18 11.79
CA GLU A 300 -25.65 41.51 11.50
C GLU A 300 -24.96 40.39 10.71
N ASN A 301 -23.76 40.64 10.21
CA ASN A 301 -22.96 39.67 9.46
C ASN A 301 -21.91 39.02 10.37
N LEU A 302 -21.77 37.71 10.26
CA LEU A 302 -20.75 36.92 10.97
C LEU A 302 -19.68 36.46 9.99
N ARG A 303 -18.41 36.59 10.39
CA ARG A 303 -17.27 36.02 9.66
C ARG A 303 -16.57 35.00 10.55
N VAL A 304 -16.38 33.78 10.06
CA VAL A 304 -15.63 32.73 10.76
C VAL A 304 -14.44 32.34 9.91
N SER A 305 -13.24 32.66 10.39
CA SER A 305 -11.98 32.38 9.70
C SER A 305 -11.35 31.10 10.26
N CYS A 306 -10.86 30.27 9.37
CA CYS A 306 -10.05 29.10 9.67
C CYS A 306 -8.67 29.30 9.02
N ILE A 307 -7.63 29.30 9.84
CA ILE A 307 -6.28 29.69 9.43
C ILE A 307 -5.35 28.51 9.70
N VAL A 308 -4.55 28.14 8.71
CA VAL A 308 -3.50 27.12 8.82
C VAL A 308 -2.19 27.79 8.43
N VAL A 309 -1.21 27.77 9.33
CA VAL A 309 0.17 28.12 9.01
C VAL A 309 0.96 26.83 8.89
N GLY A 310 1.61 26.63 7.74
CA GLY A 310 2.29 25.37 7.43
C GLY A 310 3.42 25.53 6.43
N GLU A 311 3.94 24.39 5.97
CA GLU A 311 5.00 24.32 4.97
C GLU A 311 4.56 24.99 3.65
N GLN A 312 5.48 25.69 3.00
CA GLN A 312 5.22 26.34 1.71
C GLN A 312 4.93 25.31 0.61
N ASN A 313 4.07 25.67 -0.35
CA ASN A 313 3.70 24.83 -1.49
C ASN A 313 3.03 23.49 -1.11
N VAL A 314 2.43 23.42 0.08
CA VAL A 314 1.56 22.32 0.51
C VAL A 314 0.10 22.74 0.35
N ALA A 315 -0.65 22.01 -0.47
CA ALA A 315 -2.08 22.25 -0.61
C ALA A 315 -2.83 21.90 0.69
N VAL A 316 -3.75 22.78 1.09
CA VAL A 316 -4.66 22.57 2.23
C VAL A 316 -6.08 22.77 1.73
N GLU A 317 -6.93 21.76 1.93
CA GLU A 317 -8.35 21.82 1.58
C GLU A 317 -9.16 22.07 2.85
N PHE A 318 -10.19 22.92 2.76
CA PHE A 318 -11.04 23.28 3.90
C PHE A 318 -12.47 22.79 3.69
N THR A 319 -13.05 22.19 4.73
CA THR A 319 -14.47 21.84 4.78
C THR A 319 -15.12 22.43 6.02
N TRP A 320 -16.37 22.86 5.90
CA TRP A 320 -17.12 23.53 6.97
C TRP A 320 -18.38 22.76 7.34
N GLU A 321 -18.62 22.66 8.64
CA GLU A 321 -19.91 22.27 9.22
C GLU A 321 -20.43 23.47 10.02
N TYR A 322 -21.68 23.86 9.79
CA TYR A 322 -22.27 25.04 10.42
C TYR A 322 -23.78 24.89 10.58
N PRO A 323 -24.42 25.57 11.56
CA PRO A 323 -25.83 25.34 11.91
C PRO A 323 -26.81 25.59 10.75
N GLY A 324 -26.58 26.67 9.99
CA GLY A 324 -27.44 27.04 8.85
C GLY A 324 -27.50 26.00 7.72
N GLN A 325 -26.56 25.04 7.68
CA GLN A 325 -26.53 23.97 6.69
C GLN A 325 -27.78 23.08 6.77
N GLN A 326 -28.26 22.78 7.98
CA GLN A 326 -29.48 21.96 8.18
C GLN A 326 -30.75 22.67 7.70
N SER A 327 -30.69 24.00 7.61
CA SER A 327 -31.78 24.84 7.09
C SER A 327 -31.64 25.11 5.58
N GLY A 328 -30.71 24.44 4.90
CA GLY A 328 -30.48 24.59 3.47
C GLY A 328 -29.77 25.88 3.05
N ARG A 329 -29.16 26.63 3.99
CA ARG A 329 -28.35 27.80 3.63
C ARG A 329 -27.04 27.33 2.98
N PRO A 330 -26.70 27.73 1.75
CA PRO A 330 -25.46 27.34 1.11
C PRO A 330 -24.25 27.98 1.81
N PRO A 331 -23.08 27.33 1.79
CA PRO A 331 -21.86 27.91 2.35
C PRO A 331 -21.35 29.00 1.42
N TYR A 332 -21.02 30.16 1.97
CA TYR A 332 -20.26 31.19 1.25
C TYR A 332 -18.87 31.30 1.85
N THR A 333 -17.87 30.74 1.16
CA THR A 333 -16.48 30.68 1.62
C THR A 333 -15.55 31.48 0.71
N GLN A 334 -14.54 32.09 1.31
CA GLN A 334 -13.45 32.77 0.61
C GLN A 334 -12.12 32.18 1.06
N GLU A 335 -11.34 31.66 0.11
CA GLU A 335 -10.04 31.04 0.39
C GLU A 335 -8.89 31.91 -0.11
N SER A 336 -7.79 31.95 0.65
CA SER A 336 -6.59 32.71 0.30
C SER A 336 -5.34 32.02 0.82
N VAL A 337 -4.23 32.20 0.11
CA VAL A 337 -2.90 31.72 0.50
C VAL A 337 -1.93 32.89 0.45
N SER A 338 -1.14 33.06 1.50
CA SER A 338 -0.14 34.13 1.58
C SER A 338 1.18 33.60 2.17
N PRO A 339 2.34 34.07 1.69
CA PRO A 339 3.63 33.69 2.27
C PRO A 339 3.79 34.32 3.66
N VAL A 340 4.38 33.58 4.60
CA VAL A 340 4.72 34.09 5.93
C VAL A 340 6.20 34.43 5.97
N GLY A 341 6.54 35.70 6.21
CA GLY A 341 7.94 36.14 6.36
C GLY A 341 8.53 35.73 7.72
N GLY A 342 9.84 35.47 7.79
CA GLY A 342 10.52 35.20 9.08
C GLY A 342 11.45 33.99 9.14
N GLY A 343 12.06 33.58 8.02
CA GLY A 343 13.22 32.68 8.01
C GLY A 343 12.95 31.23 7.62
N ALA A 344 11.77 30.68 7.91
CA ALA A 344 11.32 29.39 7.37
C ALA A 344 10.35 29.61 6.20
N ALA A 345 10.48 28.82 5.13
CA ALA A 345 9.56 28.81 3.99
C ALA A 345 8.17 28.31 4.42
N GLN A 346 7.36 29.20 4.97
CA GLN A 346 6.01 28.94 5.45
C GLN A 346 4.98 29.71 4.65
N GLN A 347 3.77 29.18 4.60
CA GLN A 347 2.60 29.86 4.06
C GLN A 347 1.44 29.78 5.03
N GLN A 348 0.58 30.79 4.96
CA GLN A 348 -0.69 30.85 5.64
C GLN A 348 -1.80 30.59 4.62
N SER A 349 -2.49 29.48 4.78
CA SER A 349 -3.72 29.15 4.05
C SER A 349 -4.92 29.49 4.93
N GLN A 350 -5.91 30.19 4.40
CA GLN A 350 -7.08 30.65 5.15
C GLN A 350 -8.35 30.40 4.35
N SER A 351 -9.37 29.87 5.03
CA SER A 351 -10.75 29.81 4.54
C SER A 351 -11.65 30.63 5.46
N VAL A 352 -12.50 31.49 4.91
CA VAL A 352 -13.43 32.35 5.66
C VAL A 352 -14.85 32.01 5.29
N LEU A 353 -15.63 31.48 6.23
CA LEU A 353 -17.07 31.32 6.10
C LEU A 353 -17.78 32.62 6.45
N LEU A 354 -18.64 33.07 5.54
CA LEU A 354 -19.42 34.30 5.66
C LEU A 354 -20.90 33.95 5.84
N VAL A 355 -21.50 34.47 6.91
CA VAL A 355 -22.92 34.33 7.21
C VAL A 355 -23.53 35.72 7.26
N ASP A 356 -24.19 36.10 6.17
CA ASP A 356 -24.89 37.38 6.07
C ASP A 356 -26.26 37.31 6.74
N GLU A 357 -26.71 38.43 7.32
CA GLU A 357 -28.01 38.56 7.98
C GLU A 357 -28.29 37.38 8.95
N VAL A 358 -27.51 37.31 10.03
CA VAL A 358 -27.58 36.22 11.01
C VAL A 358 -28.98 36.08 11.61
N ARG A 359 -29.47 34.84 11.72
CA ARG A 359 -30.78 34.44 12.25
C ARG A 359 -30.60 33.44 13.39
N ASP A 360 -31.66 33.17 14.13
CA ASP A 360 -31.63 32.20 15.24
C ASP A 360 -31.18 30.80 14.80
N VAL A 361 -31.44 30.41 13.55
CA VAL A 361 -30.98 29.13 12.97
C VAL A 361 -29.47 29.04 12.75
N ASP A 362 -28.77 30.17 12.74
CA ASP A 362 -27.31 30.23 12.58
C ASP A 362 -26.59 30.13 13.94
N GLN A 363 -27.33 30.08 15.04
CA GLN A 363 -26.78 29.84 16.36
C GLN A 363 -26.26 28.41 16.48
N GLY A 364 -25.04 28.25 16.99
CA GLY A 364 -24.48 26.94 17.28
C GLY A 364 -22.98 26.86 17.03
N THR A 365 -22.53 25.64 16.76
CA THR A 365 -21.11 25.32 16.58
C THR A 365 -20.73 25.36 15.11
N TYR A 366 -19.68 26.12 14.81
CA TYR A 366 -19.04 26.19 13.52
C TYR A 366 -17.76 25.37 13.58
N THR A 367 -17.64 24.35 12.75
CA THR A 367 -16.46 23.47 12.68
C THR A 367 -15.79 23.64 11.33
N CYS A 368 -14.51 23.98 11.36
CA CYS A 368 -13.64 23.92 10.19
C CYS A 368 -12.79 22.67 10.28
N THR A 369 -12.72 21.90 9.18
CA THR A 369 -11.77 20.81 9.03
C THR A 369 -10.80 21.15 7.91
N ALA A 370 -9.50 21.12 8.23
CA ALA A 370 -8.43 21.33 7.26
C ALA A 370 -7.75 20.00 6.94
N HIS A 371 -7.59 19.71 5.65
CA HIS A 371 -7.11 18.43 5.11
C HIS A 371 -5.83 18.62 4.28
N ASN A 372 -4.91 17.66 4.37
CA ASN A 372 -3.79 17.50 3.45
C ASN A 372 -3.48 16.01 3.24
N LEU A 373 -2.40 15.69 2.50
CA LEU A 373 -2.00 14.30 2.21
C LEU A 373 -1.61 13.47 3.45
N GLN A 374 -1.48 14.07 4.63
CA GLN A 374 -1.22 13.38 5.90
C GLN A 374 -2.47 13.18 6.76
N GLY A 375 -3.59 13.80 6.38
CA GLY A 375 -4.87 13.64 7.06
C GLY A 375 -5.51 14.99 7.36
N ALA A 376 -6.41 14.96 8.34
CA ALA A 376 -7.30 16.06 8.65
C ALA A 376 -7.25 16.43 10.13
N LYS A 377 -7.47 17.71 10.43
CA LYS A 377 -7.79 18.17 11.79
C LYS A 377 -8.95 19.15 11.77
N SER A 378 -9.77 19.07 12.81
CA SER A 378 -10.95 19.92 12.97
C SER A 378 -10.81 20.83 14.18
N VAL A 379 -11.32 22.04 14.05
CA VAL A 379 -11.45 23.03 15.13
C VAL A 379 -12.82 23.66 15.09
N SER A 380 -13.36 23.98 16.26
CA SER A 380 -14.73 24.46 16.39
C SER A 380 -14.81 25.73 17.24
N ALA A 381 -15.76 26.59 16.90
CA ALA A 381 -16.14 27.77 17.68
C ALA A 381 -17.66 27.85 17.80
N THR A 382 -18.17 28.22 18.97
CA THR A 382 -19.61 28.38 19.20
C THR A 382 -19.99 29.85 19.14
N VAL A 383 -21.01 30.17 18.35
CA VAL A 383 -21.56 31.52 18.21
C VAL A 383 -22.99 31.55 18.74
N LYS A 384 -23.29 32.56 19.56
CA LYS A 384 -24.63 32.86 20.08
C LYS A 384 -25.25 33.99 19.28
N VAL A 385 -26.55 33.89 19.03
CA VAL A 385 -27.32 34.94 18.35
C VAL A 385 -28.15 35.68 19.38
N VAL A 386 -28.02 37.00 19.44
CA VAL A 386 -28.73 37.85 20.41
C VAL A 386 -29.79 38.71 19.71
N PRO A 387 -30.97 38.92 20.30
CA PRO A 387 -32.00 39.77 19.72
C PRO A 387 -31.54 41.22 19.58
N LYS A 388 -32.02 41.94 18.55
CA LYS A 388 -31.89 43.41 18.51
C LYS A 388 -32.58 44.02 19.72
N ALA A 389 -31.89 44.88 20.46
CA ALA A 389 -32.48 45.60 21.57
C ALA A 389 -33.66 46.46 21.07
N LYS A 390 -34.82 46.32 21.71
CA LYS A 390 -35.98 47.17 21.41
C LYS A 390 -35.68 48.59 21.91
N ALA A 391 -35.76 49.58 21.04
CA ALA A 391 -35.69 50.98 21.46
C ALA A 391 -36.79 51.24 22.50
N LYS A 392 -36.41 51.77 23.67
CA LYS A 392 -37.37 52.27 24.66
C LYS A 392 -38.13 53.41 23.97
N LYS A 393 -39.41 53.20 23.67
CA LYS A 393 -40.29 54.24 23.12
C LYS A 393 -40.39 55.36 24.17
N PRO A 394 -40.10 56.62 23.81
CA PRO A 394 -40.10 57.75 24.76
C PRO A 394 -41.49 58.02 25.34
#